data_AF-A0A831TNX4-F1
#
_entry.id   AF-A0A831TNX4-F1
#
_cell.length_a   1.000
_cell.length_b   1.000
_cell.length_c   1.000
_cell.angle_alpha   90.00
_cell.angle_beta   90.00
_cell.angle_gamma   90.00
#
_symmetry.space_group_name_H-M   'P 1'
#
loop_
_entity.id
_entity.type
_entity.pdbx_description
1 polymer ?
#
loop_
_entity_poly.entity_id
_entity_poly.type
_entity_poly.pdbx_seq_one_letter_code
_entity_poly.pdbx_strand_id
1 'polypeptide(L)'
;MLVPIEWLKEFVEITEAPEALAERLTLAGLEVEAIHATDAGPVLDLYVTPNRGDWLSILGVAREIAALTGRPLRLPAAPPAPSGPPAPGLRVDLEEPALCPRYVARLIRDVTPAASPEWLQRRLTAAGLRPINNLVDVTNYILLELGHPLHAFDAELLRDGRIVVRRARPGERIVPIDGDEVALTPEILVIADAERPVAIAGVMGG
;
A
#
# COMPACT_ATOMS: atom_id res chain seq x y z
N MET A 1 -9.09 -7.18 9.76
CA MET A 1 -8.70 -6.02 8.92
C MET A 1 -9.74 -4.95 9.17
N LEU A 2 -9.31 -3.75 9.58
CA LEU A 2 -10.21 -2.67 9.92
C LEU A 2 -10.64 -1.88 8.67
N VAL A 3 -11.95 -1.86 8.40
CA VAL A 3 -12.55 -1.26 7.21
C VAL A 3 -13.60 -0.21 7.61
N PRO A 4 -13.29 1.08 7.51
CA PRO A 4 -14.25 2.15 7.78
C PRO A 4 -15.38 2.17 6.75
N ILE A 5 -16.64 2.08 7.21
CA ILE A 5 -17.80 2.08 6.31
C ILE A 5 -17.93 3.40 5.55
N GLU A 6 -17.60 4.53 6.20
CA GLU A 6 -17.64 5.85 5.52
C GLU A 6 -16.69 5.91 4.32
N TRP A 7 -15.56 5.20 4.36
CA TRP A 7 -14.64 5.13 3.23
C TRP A 7 -15.18 4.22 2.12
N LEU A 8 -15.83 3.10 2.46
CA LEU A 8 -16.48 2.23 1.48
C LEU A 8 -17.57 2.97 0.68
N LYS A 9 -18.31 3.89 1.31
CA LYS A 9 -19.40 4.65 0.68
C LYS A 9 -18.98 5.47 -0.54
N GLU A 10 -17.69 5.81 -0.64
CA GLU A 10 -17.14 6.50 -1.81
C GLU A 10 -17.10 5.60 -3.05
N PHE A 11 -16.89 4.29 -2.85
CA PHE A 11 -16.78 3.30 -3.91
C PHE A 11 -18.11 2.62 -4.23
N VAL A 12 -19.01 2.47 -3.27
CA VAL A 12 -20.29 1.79 -3.48
C VAL A 12 -21.37 2.41 -2.59
N GLU A 13 -22.60 2.48 -3.09
CA GLU A 13 -23.71 2.95 -2.28
C GLU A 13 -24.09 1.92 -1.21
N ILE A 14 -24.03 2.33 0.07
CA ILE A 14 -24.41 1.51 1.22
C ILE A 14 -25.56 2.22 1.94
N THR A 15 -26.75 1.64 1.85
CA THR A 15 -27.97 2.18 2.48
C THR A 15 -28.43 1.37 3.69
N GLU A 16 -27.88 0.17 3.89
CA GLU A 16 -28.21 -0.70 5.02
C GLU A 16 -27.47 -0.29 6.29
N ALA A 17 -28.02 -0.68 7.45
CA ALA A 17 -27.36 -0.47 8.73
C ALA A 17 -26.05 -1.31 8.81
N PRO A 18 -25.04 -0.87 9.58
CA PRO A 18 -23.77 -1.60 9.73
C PRO A 18 -23.94 -3.08 10.08
N GLU A 19 -24.89 -3.42 10.94
CA GLU A 19 -25.18 -4.79 11.38
C GLU A 19 -25.72 -5.64 10.23
N ALA A 20 -26.62 -5.09 9.42
CA ALA A 20 -27.16 -5.78 8.24
C ALA A 20 -26.09 -6.00 7.17
N LEU A 21 -25.20 -5.01 6.97
CA LEU A 21 -24.05 -5.14 6.08
C LEU A 21 -23.10 -6.25 6.56
N ALA A 22 -22.81 -6.29 7.86
CA ALA A 22 -21.94 -7.29 8.45
C ALA A 22 -22.50 -8.71 8.32
N GLU A 23 -23.80 -8.89 8.57
CA GLU A 23 -24.48 -10.18 8.38
C GLU A 23 -24.42 -10.61 6.91
N ARG A 24 -24.71 -9.70 5.98
CA ARG A 24 -24.64 -9.96 4.53
C ARG A 24 -23.25 -10.40 4.08
N LEU A 25 -22.20 -9.70 4.51
CA LEU A 25 -20.82 -10.05 4.18
C LEU A 25 -20.43 -11.41 4.76
N THR A 26 -20.83 -11.68 6.00
CA THR A 26 -20.56 -12.96 6.67
C THR A 26 -21.25 -14.12 5.95
N LEU A 27 -22.52 -13.95 5.54
CA LEU A 27 -23.24 -14.95 4.74
C LEU A 27 -22.62 -15.18 3.35
N ALA A 28 -21.90 -14.20 2.82
CA ALA A 28 -21.13 -14.31 1.58
C ALA A 28 -19.72 -14.91 1.78
N GLY A 29 -19.34 -15.23 3.03
CA GLY A 29 -18.06 -15.83 3.38
C GLY A 29 -16.95 -14.83 3.74
N LEU A 30 -17.25 -13.53 3.81
CA LEU A 30 -16.38 -12.51 4.38
C LEU A 30 -16.81 -12.25 5.83
N GLU A 31 -16.21 -12.99 6.75
CA GLU A 31 -16.56 -12.93 8.17
C GLU A 31 -16.25 -11.55 8.77
N VAL A 32 -17.25 -10.96 9.41
CA VAL A 32 -17.13 -9.73 10.20
C VAL A 32 -17.07 -10.12 11.67
N GLU A 33 -15.88 -10.00 12.27
CA GLU A 33 -15.62 -10.38 13.67
C GLU A 33 -16.24 -9.37 14.64
N ALA A 34 -16.19 -8.09 14.29
CA ALA A 34 -16.73 -7.01 15.12
C ALA A 34 -17.11 -5.77 14.31
N ILE A 35 -17.93 -4.90 14.92
CA ILE A 35 -18.16 -3.54 14.46
C ILE A 35 -17.72 -2.58 15.57
N HIS A 36 -16.74 -1.74 15.27
CA HIS A 36 -16.24 -0.74 16.20
C HIS A 36 -16.91 0.62 15.94
N ALA A 37 -17.51 1.21 16.98
CA ALA A 37 -17.94 2.59 16.94
C ALA A 37 -16.73 3.51 17.19
N THR A 38 -16.41 4.36 16.22
CA THR A 38 -15.30 5.31 16.31
C THR A 38 -15.76 6.73 15.98
N ASP A 39 -14.93 7.73 16.25
CA ASP A 39 -15.19 9.12 15.87
C ASP A 39 -15.27 9.32 14.34
N ALA A 40 -14.72 8.39 13.56
CA ALA A 40 -14.81 8.38 12.09
C ALA A 40 -16.04 7.62 11.57
N GLY A 41 -16.91 7.13 12.46
CA GLY A 41 -18.06 6.28 12.14
C GLY A 41 -17.79 4.79 12.41
N PRO A 42 -18.70 3.91 11.96
CA PRO A 42 -18.58 2.47 12.15
C PRO A 42 -17.43 1.87 11.31
N VAL A 43 -16.63 1.01 11.93
CA VAL A 43 -15.51 0.28 11.32
C VAL A 43 -15.78 -1.21 11.46
N LEU A 44 -15.76 -1.93 10.34
CA LEU A 44 -15.85 -3.39 10.33
C LEU A 44 -14.47 -3.99 10.63
N ASP A 45 -14.40 -4.98 11.52
CA ASP A 45 -13.22 -5.84 11.64
C ASP A 45 -13.45 -7.14 10.88
N LEU A 46 -12.70 -7.32 9.81
CA LEU A 46 -12.88 -8.42 8.86
C LEU A 46 -11.83 -9.52 9.07
N TYR A 47 -12.28 -10.76 9.15
CA TYR A 47 -11.40 -11.91 8.99
C TYR A 47 -11.29 -12.27 7.50
N VAL A 48 -10.13 -11.99 6.90
CA VAL A 48 -9.87 -12.26 5.49
C VAL A 48 -9.21 -13.63 5.33
N THR A 49 -9.85 -14.51 4.57
CA THR A 49 -9.36 -15.86 4.31
C THR A 49 -8.18 -15.86 3.33
N PRO A 50 -7.22 -16.82 3.42
CA PRO A 50 -6.01 -16.82 2.58
C PRO A 50 -6.26 -16.89 1.07
N ASN A 51 -7.40 -17.44 0.64
CA ASN A 51 -7.78 -17.56 -0.77
C ASN A 51 -8.46 -16.30 -1.33
N ARG A 52 -8.70 -15.27 -0.51
CA ARG A 52 -9.39 -14.02 -0.89
C ARG A 52 -8.52 -12.78 -0.61
N GLY A 53 -7.29 -12.80 -1.11
CA GLY A 53 -6.39 -11.66 -1.00
C GLY A 53 -6.94 -10.37 -1.64
N ASP A 54 -7.93 -10.47 -2.53
CA ASP A 54 -8.64 -9.33 -3.08
C ASP A 54 -9.37 -8.50 -2.00
N TRP A 55 -9.79 -9.12 -0.89
CA TRP A 55 -10.43 -8.44 0.23
C TRP A 55 -9.47 -7.69 1.16
N LEU A 56 -8.15 -7.75 0.94
CA LEU A 56 -7.15 -7.00 1.70
C LEU A 56 -7.07 -5.51 1.29
N SER A 57 -8.15 -4.96 0.74
CA SER A 57 -8.24 -3.56 0.33
C SER A 57 -9.66 -3.02 0.42
N ILE A 58 -9.81 -1.71 0.66
CA ILE A 58 -11.10 -1.01 0.66
C ILE A 58 -11.83 -1.23 -0.67
N LEU A 59 -11.12 -1.10 -1.80
CA LEU A 59 -11.70 -1.31 -3.11
C LEU A 59 -12.15 -2.76 -3.34
N GLY A 60 -11.41 -3.73 -2.79
CA GLY A 60 -11.76 -5.15 -2.82
C GLY A 60 -13.05 -5.45 -2.06
N VAL A 61 -13.17 -4.94 -0.84
CA VAL A 61 -14.40 -5.08 -0.04
C VAL A 61 -15.57 -4.33 -0.70
N ALA A 62 -15.34 -3.14 -1.26
CA ALA A 62 -16.37 -2.40 -1.99
C ALA A 62 -16.86 -3.15 -3.24
N ARG A 63 -15.98 -3.88 -3.95
CA ARG A 63 -16.35 -4.77 -5.06
C ARG A 63 -17.28 -5.88 -4.61
N GLU A 64 -16.98 -6.51 -3.47
CA GLU A 64 -17.83 -7.55 -2.89
C GLU A 64 -19.22 -7.00 -2.55
N ILE A 65 -19.27 -5.86 -1.87
CA ILE A 65 -20.54 -5.19 -1.52
C ILE A 65 -21.33 -4.83 -2.78
N ALA A 66 -20.67 -4.30 -3.82
CA ALA A 66 -21.32 -3.97 -5.09
C ALA A 66 -21.94 -5.21 -5.75
N ALA A 67 -21.24 -6.35 -5.72
CA ALA A 67 -21.76 -7.62 -6.23
C ALA A 67 -22.96 -8.13 -5.41
N LEU A 68 -22.90 -8.06 -4.08
CA LEU A 68 -23.95 -8.55 -3.18
C LEU A 68 -25.22 -7.69 -3.18
N THR A 69 -25.08 -6.40 -3.47
CA THR A 69 -26.19 -5.42 -3.44
C THR A 69 -26.71 -5.05 -4.83
N GLY A 70 -26.00 -5.45 -5.89
CA GLY A 70 -26.30 -5.04 -7.27
C GLY A 70 -26.09 -3.55 -7.54
N ARG A 71 -25.40 -2.83 -6.63
CA ARG A 71 -25.13 -1.39 -6.77
C ARG A 71 -23.89 -1.15 -7.64
N PRO A 72 -23.85 -0.04 -8.40
CA PRO A 72 -22.70 0.28 -9.22
C PRO A 72 -21.47 0.57 -8.36
N LEU A 73 -20.33 -0.03 -8.75
CA LEU A 73 -19.03 0.30 -8.20
C LEU A 73 -18.46 1.55 -8.87
N ARG A 74 -17.98 2.49 -8.06
CA ARG A 74 -17.24 3.68 -8.49
C ARG A 74 -15.75 3.38 -8.32
N LEU A 75 -15.00 3.41 -9.42
CA LEU A 75 -13.55 3.24 -9.38
C LEU A 75 -12.86 4.58 -9.15
N PRO A 76 -11.71 4.61 -8.44
CA PRO A 76 -10.89 5.81 -8.37
C PRO A 76 -10.46 6.22 -9.78
N ALA A 77 -10.38 7.53 -10.02
CA ALA A 77 -9.99 8.06 -11.32
C ALA A 77 -8.58 7.59 -11.70
N ALA A 78 -8.43 7.02 -12.88
CA ALA A 78 -7.11 6.67 -13.39
C ALA A 78 -6.32 7.97 -13.66
N PRO A 79 -5.05 8.05 -13.21
CA PRO A 79 -4.19 9.15 -13.64
C PRO A 79 -4.04 9.11 -15.17
N PRO A 80 -3.80 10.26 -15.82
CA PRO A 80 -3.51 10.28 -17.24
C PRO A 80 -2.33 9.37 -17.55
N ALA A 81 -2.39 8.70 -18.69
CA ALA A 81 -1.29 7.86 -19.15
C ALA A 81 0.00 8.70 -19.19
N PRO A 82 1.13 8.14 -18.70
CA PRO A 82 2.40 8.85 -18.81
C PRO A 82 2.66 9.17 -20.29
N SER A 83 3.00 10.42 -20.56
CA SER A 83 3.41 10.88 -21.88
C SER A 83 4.83 11.42 -21.79
N GLY A 84 5.64 11.14 -22.81
CA GLY A 84 7.03 11.58 -22.89
C GLY A 84 8.06 10.49 -22.53
N PRO A 85 9.36 10.82 -22.65
CA PRO A 85 10.45 9.90 -22.34
C PRO A 85 10.53 9.60 -20.82
N PRO A 86 11.28 8.55 -20.42
CA PRO A 86 11.56 8.29 -19.00
C PRO A 86 12.06 9.54 -18.28
N ALA A 87 11.67 9.68 -17.00
CA ALA A 87 12.07 10.83 -16.20
C ALA A 87 13.60 10.95 -16.18
N PRO A 88 14.18 12.10 -16.60
CA PRO A 88 15.62 12.28 -16.57
C PRO A 88 16.12 12.20 -15.12
N GLY A 89 17.19 11.43 -14.91
CA GLY A 89 17.80 11.23 -13.59
C GLY A 89 17.22 10.08 -12.75
N LEU A 90 16.34 9.25 -13.32
CA LEU A 90 15.92 7.99 -12.68
C LEU A 90 16.02 6.82 -13.66
N ARG A 91 16.77 5.79 -13.27
CA ARG A 91 16.89 4.54 -14.02
C ARG A 91 16.56 3.35 -13.12
N VAL A 92 15.73 2.44 -13.63
CA VAL A 92 15.43 1.17 -12.99
C VAL A 92 16.06 0.04 -13.81
N ASP A 93 16.88 -0.77 -13.18
CA ASP A 93 17.42 -2.00 -13.75
C ASP A 93 16.89 -3.20 -12.99
N LEU A 94 16.34 -4.16 -13.72
CA LEU A 94 15.80 -5.39 -13.19
C LEU A 94 16.74 -6.55 -13.54
N GLU A 95 17.63 -6.90 -12.62
CA GLU A 95 18.62 -7.97 -12.82
C GLU A 95 18.06 -9.34 -12.43
N GLU A 96 17.02 -9.40 -11.60
CA GLU A 96 16.42 -10.65 -11.11
C GLU A 96 14.90 -10.75 -11.45
N PRO A 97 14.55 -10.90 -12.74
CA PRO A 97 13.15 -10.96 -13.18
C PRO A 97 12.41 -12.22 -12.69
N ALA A 98 13.12 -13.27 -12.28
CA ALA A 98 12.49 -14.48 -11.75
C ALA A 98 11.88 -14.27 -10.36
N LEU A 99 12.48 -13.40 -9.53
CA LEU A 99 11.95 -13.05 -8.20
C LEU A 99 11.09 -11.77 -8.24
N CYS A 100 11.35 -10.87 -9.18
CA CYS A 100 10.57 -9.65 -9.36
C CYS A 100 10.21 -9.51 -10.85
N PRO A 101 9.07 -10.03 -11.32
CA PRO A 101 8.74 -9.98 -12.74
C PRO A 101 8.48 -8.56 -13.25
N ARG A 102 8.23 -7.60 -12.35
CA ARG A 102 7.96 -6.20 -12.68
C ARG A 102 8.34 -5.28 -11.55
N TYR A 103 9.11 -4.23 -11.87
CA TYR A 103 9.38 -3.11 -10.98
C TYR A 103 9.14 -1.81 -11.74
N VAL A 104 8.37 -0.90 -11.16
CA VAL A 104 8.03 0.40 -11.77
C VAL A 104 8.28 1.49 -10.75
N ALA A 105 8.88 2.59 -11.18
CA ALA A 105 9.10 3.76 -10.35
C ALA A 105 8.57 5.02 -11.03
N ARG A 106 8.21 6.01 -10.22
CA ARG A 106 7.82 7.35 -10.67
C ARG A 106 8.58 8.38 -9.85
N LEU A 107 9.22 9.33 -10.52
CA LEU A 107 9.85 10.48 -9.87
C LEU A 107 8.80 11.59 -9.67
N ILE A 108 8.63 12.03 -8.43
CA ILE A 108 7.81 13.19 -8.06
C ILE A 108 8.78 14.21 -7.46
N ARG A 109 8.73 15.45 -7.96
CA ARG A 109 9.61 16.54 -7.54
C ARG A 109 8.83 17.55 -6.71
N ASP A 110 9.57 18.40 -6.00
CA ASP A 110 9.01 19.53 -5.24
C ASP A 110 8.05 19.08 -4.13
N VAL A 111 8.36 17.97 -3.48
CA VAL A 111 7.58 17.43 -2.36
C VAL A 111 8.25 17.81 -1.03
N THR A 112 7.49 18.43 -0.14
CA THR A 112 7.95 18.77 1.21
C THR A 112 7.33 17.82 2.23
N PRO A 113 8.13 17.12 3.06
CA PRO A 113 7.61 16.35 4.19
C PRO A 113 6.84 17.27 5.14
N ALA A 114 5.60 16.91 5.44
CA ALA A 114 4.73 17.65 6.34
C ALA A 114 3.69 16.72 6.97
N ALA A 115 2.94 17.22 7.96
CA ALA A 115 1.79 16.48 8.47
C ALA A 115 0.78 16.21 7.33
N SER A 116 0.21 15.01 7.33
CA SER A 116 -0.83 14.64 6.37
C SER A 116 -2.08 15.49 6.55
N PRO A 117 -2.88 15.72 5.49
CA PRO A 117 -4.19 16.31 5.63
C PRO A 117 -5.08 15.54 6.63
N GLU A 118 -5.96 16.24 7.34
CA GLU A 118 -6.78 15.65 8.40
C GLU A 118 -7.62 14.46 7.92
N TRP A 119 -8.20 14.55 6.72
CA TRP A 119 -8.99 13.46 6.16
C TRP A 119 -8.18 12.16 5.99
N LEU A 120 -6.90 12.29 5.63
CA LEU A 120 -5.99 11.16 5.44
C LEU A 120 -5.62 10.55 6.79
N GLN A 121 -5.28 11.40 7.77
CA GLN A 121 -4.99 10.95 9.13
C GLN A 121 -6.18 10.19 9.74
N ARG A 122 -7.40 10.74 9.61
CA ARG A 122 -8.63 10.10 10.12
C ARG A 122 -8.87 8.72 9.51
N ARG A 123 -8.67 8.57 8.18
CA ARG A 123 -8.82 7.27 7.50
C ARG A 123 -7.80 6.24 7.98
N LEU A 124 -6.52 6.63 8.08
CA LEU A 124 -5.47 5.74 8.56
C LEU A 124 -5.73 5.29 9.99
N THR A 125 -6.07 6.22 10.89
CA THR A 125 -6.40 5.89 12.28
C THR A 125 -7.61 4.96 12.37
N ALA A 126 -8.67 5.20 11.60
CA ALA A 126 -9.85 4.32 11.57
C ALA A 126 -9.54 2.92 11.02
N ALA A 127 -8.52 2.80 10.16
CA ALA A 127 -8.00 1.52 9.65
C ALA A 127 -6.91 0.92 10.56
N GLY A 128 -6.66 1.49 11.75
CA GLY A 128 -5.70 0.96 12.74
C GLY A 128 -4.24 1.37 12.54
N LEU A 129 -3.96 2.33 11.65
CA LEU A 129 -2.61 2.83 11.40
C LEU A 129 -2.37 4.18 12.07
N ARG A 130 -1.18 4.37 12.64
CA ARG A 130 -0.74 5.67 13.17
C ARG A 130 -0.22 6.57 12.03
N PRO A 131 -0.79 7.76 11.81
CA PRO A 131 -0.24 8.71 10.84
C PRO A 131 1.16 9.17 11.22
N ILE A 132 2.01 9.40 10.22
CA ILE A 132 3.41 9.81 10.37
C ILE A 132 3.67 11.14 9.66
N ASN A 133 3.57 11.16 8.32
CA ASN A 133 3.70 12.35 7.48
C ASN A 133 3.11 12.07 6.09
N ASN A 134 2.92 13.11 5.29
CA ASN A 134 2.30 13.04 3.96
C ASN A 134 2.95 12.04 2.99
N LEU A 135 4.25 11.72 3.12
CA LEU A 135 4.95 10.77 2.27
C LEU A 135 4.70 9.32 2.70
N VAL A 136 4.79 9.03 4.00
CA VAL A 136 4.56 7.68 4.56
C VAL A 136 3.07 7.35 4.55
N ASP A 137 2.24 8.33 4.83
CA ASP A 137 0.80 8.12 4.96
C ASP A 137 0.14 7.87 3.61
N VAL A 138 0.62 8.51 2.53
CA VAL A 138 0.06 8.27 1.19
C VAL A 138 0.39 6.86 0.67
N THR A 139 1.55 6.29 1.00
CA THR A 139 1.87 4.91 0.60
C THR A 139 1.03 3.90 1.38
N ASN A 140 0.85 4.10 2.68
CA ASN A 140 -0.06 3.31 3.52
C ASN A 140 -1.52 3.44 3.07
N TYR A 141 -1.94 4.65 2.69
CA TYR A 141 -3.27 4.90 2.16
C TYR A 141 -3.54 4.11 0.88
N ILE A 142 -2.62 4.12 -0.08
CA ILE A 142 -2.77 3.35 -1.33
C ILE A 142 -2.72 1.84 -1.07
N LEU A 143 -1.89 1.39 -0.13
CA LEU A 143 -1.91 -0.01 0.31
C LEU A 143 -3.30 -0.42 0.81
N LEU A 144 -3.91 0.37 1.70
CA LEU A 144 -5.24 0.08 2.22
C LEU A 144 -6.33 0.24 1.15
N GLU A 145 -6.25 1.28 0.31
CA GLU A 145 -7.28 1.60 -0.68
C GLU A 145 -7.33 0.55 -1.81
N LEU A 146 -6.15 0.23 -2.35
CA LEU A 146 -6.02 -0.55 -3.60
C LEU A 146 -5.37 -1.93 -3.39
N GLY A 147 -4.87 -2.24 -2.20
CA GLY A 147 -4.14 -3.48 -1.93
C GLY A 147 -2.75 -3.51 -2.57
N HIS A 148 -2.20 -2.34 -2.91
CA HIS A 148 -0.92 -2.24 -3.61
C HIS A 148 0.17 -1.65 -2.70
N PRO A 149 1.13 -2.46 -2.22
CA PRO A 149 2.22 -1.95 -1.40
C PRO A 149 3.11 -1.03 -2.24
N LEU A 150 3.40 0.15 -1.69
CA LEU A 150 4.28 1.14 -2.28
C LEU A 150 5.44 1.45 -1.35
N HIS A 151 6.56 1.84 -1.94
CA HIS A 151 7.71 2.35 -1.23
C HIS A 151 8.17 3.66 -1.86
N ALA A 152 8.68 4.58 -1.05
CA ALA A 152 9.21 5.86 -1.48
C ALA A 152 10.68 5.95 -1.10
N PHE A 153 11.51 6.38 -2.06
CA PHE A 153 12.92 6.68 -1.84
C PHE A 153 13.14 8.17 -2.03
N ASP A 154 14.02 8.76 -1.21
CA ASP A 154 14.56 10.07 -1.50
C ASP A 154 15.48 9.97 -2.73
N ALA A 155 15.08 10.61 -3.83
CA ALA A 155 15.80 10.55 -5.09
C ALA A 155 17.20 11.18 -4.98
N GLU A 156 17.42 12.12 -4.07
CA GLU A 156 18.73 12.76 -3.87
C GLU A 156 19.72 11.84 -3.16
N LEU A 157 19.23 10.83 -2.42
CA LEU A 157 20.05 9.86 -1.72
C LEU A 157 20.41 8.64 -2.56
N LEU A 158 19.71 8.42 -3.69
CA LEU A 158 20.00 7.35 -4.65
C LEU A 158 21.25 7.67 -5.46
N ARG A 159 22.31 6.88 -5.28
CA ARG A 159 23.55 7.03 -6.05
C ARG A 159 23.29 6.78 -7.54
N ASP A 160 23.78 7.70 -8.37
CA ASP A 160 23.61 7.72 -9.83
C ASP A 160 22.13 7.75 -10.29
N GLY A 161 21.20 8.14 -9.41
CA GLY A 161 19.77 8.11 -9.72
C GLY A 161 19.28 6.72 -10.13
N ARG A 162 19.90 5.66 -9.60
CA ARG A 162 19.72 4.29 -10.05
C ARG A 162 19.00 3.46 -8.99
N ILE A 163 18.09 2.62 -9.46
CA ILE A 163 17.46 1.55 -8.70
C ILE A 163 17.80 0.25 -9.40
N VAL A 164 18.44 -0.67 -8.68
CA VAL A 164 18.83 -2.00 -9.17
C VAL A 164 18.12 -3.04 -8.32
N VAL A 165 17.23 -3.80 -8.94
CA VAL A 165 16.53 -4.92 -8.31
C VAL A 165 17.32 -6.19 -8.58
N ARG A 166 18.02 -6.66 -7.55
CA ARG A 166 18.96 -7.79 -7.65
C ARG A 166 18.99 -8.58 -6.35
N ARG A 167 19.62 -9.75 -6.37
CA ARG A 167 19.99 -10.45 -5.14
C ARG A 167 21.08 -9.69 -4.40
N ALA A 168 21.09 -9.84 -3.07
CA ALA A 168 22.19 -9.36 -2.26
C ALA A 168 23.50 -10.05 -2.67
N ARG A 169 24.61 -9.35 -2.52
CA ARG A 169 25.95 -9.88 -2.78
C ARG A 169 26.55 -10.43 -1.47
N PRO A 170 27.44 -11.44 -1.53
CA PRO A 170 28.10 -11.95 -0.35
C PRO A 170 28.78 -10.85 0.47
N GLY A 171 28.48 -10.79 1.76
CA GLY A 171 29.05 -9.82 2.69
C GLY A 171 28.34 -8.46 2.74
N GLU A 172 27.28 -8.24 1.95
CA GLU A 172 26.47 -7.03 2.07
C GLU A 172 25.72 -6.96 3.41
N ARG A 173 25.55 -5.72 3.88
CA ARG A 173 24.84 -5.36 5.10
C ARG A 173 23.94 -4.17 4.79
N ILE A 174 22.87 -4.04 5.56
CA ILE A 174 21.98 -2.88 5.51
C ILE A 174 21.58 -2.51 6.94
N VAL A 175 21.41 -1.22 7.20
CA VAL A 175 20.78 -0.73 8.43
C VAL A 175 19.36 -0.36 8.05
N PRO A 176 18.35 -1.19 8.37
CA PRO A 176 16.96 -0.85 8.07
C PRO A 176 16.48 0.31 8.93
N ILE A 177 15.28 0.80 8.63
CA ILE A 177 14.67 1.93 9.35
C ILE A 177 14.45 1.68 10.86
N ASP A 178 14.43 0.42 11.30
CA ASP A 178 14.34 0.03 12.71
C ASP A 178 15.69 0.09 13.45
N GLY A 179 16.81 0.24 12.73
CA GLY A 179 18.10 0.71 13.23
C GLY A 179 19.16 -0.37 13.46
N ASP A 180 18.80 -1.64 13.54
CA ASP A 180 19.78 -2.72 13.78
C ASP A 180 20.39 -3.21 12.47
N GLU A 181 21.71 -3.24 12.37
CA GLU A 181 22.39 -3.69 11.15
C GLU A 181 22.11 -5.19 10.88
N VAL A 182 21.64 -5.49 9.68
CA VAL A 182 21.30 -6.84 9.22
C VAL A 182 22.28 -7.29 8.15
N ALA A 183 22.84 -8.49 8.32
CA ALA A 183 23.64 -9.16 7.30
C ALA A 183 22.74 -9.78 6.22
N LEU A 184 23.08 -9.56 4.96
CA LEU A 184 22.30 -10.05 3.83
C LEU A 184 22.93 -11.31 3.24
N THR A 185 22.08 -12.29 2.90
CA THR A 185 22.51 -13.51 2.21
C THR A 185 22.17 -13.41 0.72
N PRO A 186 22.91 -14.10 -0.18
CA PRO A 186 22.64 -14.08 -1.61
C PRO A 186 21.26 -14.61 -2.06
N GLU A 187 20.46 -15.15 -1.14
CA GLU A 187 19.08 -15.58 -1.37
C GLU A 187 18.08 -14.40 -1.26
N ILE A 188 18.48 -13.32 -0.57
CA ILE A 188 17.63 -12.17 -0.33
C ILE A 188 17.60 -11.27 -1.57
N LEU A 189 16.39 -10.90 -2.01
CA LEU A 189 16.20 -9.86 -3.00
C LEU A 189 16.30 -8.48 -2.32
N VAL A 190 17.07 -7.58 -2.92
CA VAL A 190 17.26 -6.22 -2.44
C VAL A 190 16.88 -5.21 -3.51
N ILE A 191 16.50 -4.03 -3.04
CA ILE A 191 16.54 -2.82 -3.86
C ILE A 191 17.85 -2.13 -3.54
N ALA A 192 18.69 -1.91 -4.55
CA ALA A 192 19.99 -1.27 -4.40
C ALA A 192 20.04 0.02 -5.23
N ASP A 193 20.92 0.93 -4.84
CA ASP A 193 21.40 1.98 -5.74
C ASP A 193 22.62 1.49 -6.54
N ALA A 194 23.36 2.41 -7.18
CA ALA A 194 24.57 2.05 -7.92
C ALA A 194 25.70 1.43 -7.05
N GLU A 195 25.66 1.63 -5.74
CA GLU A 195 26.75 1.28 -4.82
C GLU A 195 26.35 0.25 -3.76
N ARG A 196 25.15 0.34 -3.20
CA ARG A 196 24.75 -0.38 -1.99
C ARG A 196 23.26 -0.76 -1.97
N PRO A 197 22.86 -1.76 -1.17
CA PRO A 197 21.44 -1.99 -0.87
C PRO A 197 20.85 -0.79 -0.12
N VAL A 198 19.62 -0.41 -0.49
CA VAL A 198 18.83 0.67 0.14
C VAL A 198 17.49 0.17 0.69
N ALA A 199 17.10 -1.07 0.37
CA ALA A 199 15.98 -1.75 1.01
C ALA A 199 16.08 -3.26 0.85
N ILE A 200 15.49 -3.99 1.80
CA ILE A 200 15.14 -5.40 1.65
C ILE A 200 13.81 -5.46 0.88
N ALA A 201 13.82 -6.06 -0.30
CA ALA A 201 12.72 -5.93 -1.26
C ALA A 201 11.40 -6.49 -0.68
N GLY A 202 10.39 -5.62 -0.58
CA GLY A 202 9.06 -5.97 -0.08
C GLY A 202 8.98 -6.18 1.43
N VAL A 203 10.06 -5.93 2.18
CA VAL A 203 10.11 -6.14 3.64
C VAL A 203 10.34 -4.82 4.37
N MET A 204 11.47 -4.15 4.12
CA MET A 204 11.86 -2.97 4.90
C MET A 204 12.81 -2.06 4.13
N GLY A 205 12.63 -0.75 4.25
CA GLY A 205 13.58 0.25 3.77
C GLY A 205 14.77 0.43 4.72
N GLY A 206 15.90 0.91 4.20
CA GLY A 206 17.07 1.30 4.98
C GLY A 206 17.66 2.63 4.53
#